data_AF-A0A496YC97-F1
#
_entry.id   AF-A0A496YC97-F1
#
_cell.length_a   1.000
_cell.length_b   1.000
_cell.length_c   1.000
_cell.angle_alpha   90.00
_cell.angle_beta   90.00
_cell.angle_gamma   90.00
#
_symmetry.space_group_name_H-M   'P 1'
#
loop_
_entity.id
_entity.type
_entity.pdbx_description
1 polymer ?
#
loop_
_entity_poly.entity_id
_entity_poly.type
_entity_poly.pdbx_seq_one_letter_code
_entity_poly.pdbx_strand_id
1 'polypeptide(L)'
;MDEGVDPTNVCQGVMEKLARSEQLRTVADPDILALFEDWLEELEEEVISFARKSASLHPEDLAEGLALSWSGAKFLLAKLRKEGKLQRSQEWEGL
;
A
#
# COMPACT_ATOMS: atom_id res chain seq x y z
N MET A 1 -27.16 1.01 33.09
CA MET A 1 -26.34 -0.19 33.35
C MET A 1 -25.60 -0.44 32.04
N ASP A 2 -24.59 0.38 31.80
CA ASP A 2 -23.18 0.06 32.07
C ASP A 2 -22.60 -0.76 30.91
N GLU A 3 -22.44 -0.12 29.75
CA GLU A 3 -21.55 -0.61 28.69
C GLU A 3 -20.11 -0.21 29.05
N GLY A 4 -19.60 -0.83 30.11
CA GLY A 4 -18.19 -0.82 30.43
C GLY A 4 -17.47 -1.70 29.42
N VAL A 5 -16.87 -1.08 28.39
CA VAL A 5 -15.79 -1.73 27.65
C VAL A 5 -14.71 -2.04 28.67
N ASP A 6 -14.56 -3.33 29.01
CA ASP A 6 -13.53 -3.80 29.93
C ASP A 6 -12.17 -3.23 29.46
N PRO A 7 -11.51 -2.38 30.27
CA PRO A 7 -10.23 -1.77 29.93
C PRO A 7 -9.19 -2.81 29.49
N THR A 8 -9.32 -4.03 29.99
CA THR A 8 -8.46 -5.17 29.65
C THR A 8 -8.60 -5.56 28.19
N ASN A 9 -9.82 -5.57 27.62
CA ASN A 9 -10.06 -5.94 26.22
C ASN A 9 -9.48 -4.91 25.24
N VAL A 10 -9.49 -3.63 25.61
CA VAL A 10 -8.87 -2.57 24.80
C VAL A 10 -7.35 -2.67 24.85
N CYS A 11 -6.78 -2.84 26.05
CA CYS A 11 -5.34 -3.06 26.23
C CYS A 11 -4.88 -4.31 25.48
N GLN A 12 -5.66 -5.38 25.47
CA GLN A 12 -5.34 -6.63 24.78
C GLN A 12 -5.36 -6.45 23.25
N GLY A 13 -6.37 -5.75 22.70
CA GLY A 13 -6.41 -5.44 21.26
C GLY A 13 -5.33 -4.46 20.80
N VAL A 14 -4.89 -3.54 21.66
CA VAL A 14 -3.74 -2.64 21.38
C VAL A 14 -2.43 -3.43 21.46
N MET A 15 -2.27 -4.30 22.46
CA MET A 15 -1.08 -5.14 22.61
C MET A 15 -0.97 -6.19 21.49
N GLU A 16 -2.07 -6.75 20.99
CA GLU A 16 -2.06 -7.63 19.82
C GLU A 16 -1.66 -6.91 18.54
N LYS A 17 -2.09 -5.66 18.38
CA LYS A 17 -1.67 -4.81 17.24
C LYS A 17 -0.21 -4.40 17.37
N LEU A 18 0.26 -4.10 18.58
CA LEU A 18 1.67 -3.83 18.88
C LEU A 18 2.53 -5.06 18.68
N ALA A 19 2.13 -6.24 19.15
CA ALA A 19 2.85 -7.50 18.97
C ALA A 19 2.92 -7.92 17.51
N ARG A 20 1.86 -7.69 16.72
CA ARG A 20 1.88 -7.91 15.26
C ARG A 20 2.79 -6.90 14.55
N SER A 21 2.82 -5.65 15.00
CA SER A 21 3.73 -4.61 14.52
C SER A 21 5.19 -4.89 14.92
N GLU A 22 5.41 -5.45 16.11
CA GLU A 22 6.71 -5.83 16.65
C GLU A 22 7.23 -7.11 15.99
N GLN A 23 6.36 -8.06 15.66
CA GLN A 23 6.68 -9.21 14.81
C GLN A 23 7.19 -8.77 13.43
N LEU A 24 6.60 -7.73 12.83
CA LEU A 24 7.12 -7.12 11.59
C LEU A 24 8.49 -6.45 11.79
N ARG A 25 8.73 -5.81 12.94
CA ARG A 25 10.05 -5.25 13.31
C ARG A 25 11.11 -6.30 13.66
N THR A 26 10.72 -7.50 14.05
CA THR A 26 11.64 -8.61 14.32
C THR A 26 11.97 -9.47 13.10
N VAL A 27 11.32 -9.23 11.94
CA VAL A 27 11.46 -10.08 10.74
C VAL A 27 12.29 -9.41 9.63
N ALA A 28 12.50 -8.10 9.65
CA ALA A 28 13.39 -7.42 8.72
C ALA A 28 14.50 -6.69 9.48
N ASP A 29 15.74 -6.94 9.07
CA ASP A 29 16.89 -6.11 9.44
C ASP A 29 16.55 -4.64 9.13
N PRO A 30 16.72 -3.69 10.08
CA PRO A 30 16.40 -2.29 9.87
C PRO A 30 17.01 -1.69 8.60
N ASP A 31 18.20 -2.14 8.23
CA ASP A 31 18.89 -1.66 7.01
C ASP A 31 18.19 -2.20 5.76
N ILE A 32 17.65 -3.42 5.80
CA ILE A 32 16.89 -4.02 4.69
C ILE A 32 15.51 -3.38 4.56
N LEU A 33 14.89 -3.02 5.69
CA LEU A 33 13.63 -2.29 5.68
C LEU A 33 13.79 -0.93 4.99
N ALA A 34 14.85 -0.17 5.33
CA ALA A 34 15.14 1.10 4.68
C ALA A 34 15.33 0.95 3.16
N LEU A 35 16.10 -0.05 2.72
CA LEU A 35 16.29 -0.33 1.29
C LEU A 35 14.98 -0.70 0.57
N PHE A 36 14.09 -1.44 1.24
CA PHE A 36 12.79 -1.77 0.69
C PHE A 36 11.88 -0.54 0.59
N GLU A 37 11.89 0.32 1.61
CA GLU A 37 11.12 1.58 1.63
C GLU A 37 11.61 2.53 0.53
N ASP A 38 12.92 2.73 0.40
CA ASP A 38 13.54 3.54 -0.67
C ASP A 38 13.15 3.01 -2.05
N TRP A 39 13.32 1.70 -2.28
CA TRP A 39 12.95 1.07 -3.56
C TRP A 39 11.46 1.19 -3.87
N LEU A 40 10.59 1.06 -2.86
CA LEU A 40 9.15 1.19 -3.04
C LEU A 40 8.75 2.63 -3.37
N GLU A 41 9.41 3.62 -2.76
CA GLU A 41 9.20 5.03 -3.08
C GLU A 41 9.60 5.35 -4.52
N GLU A 42 10.78 4.89 -4.98
CA GLU A 42 11.21 5.02 -6.37
C GLU A 42 10.20 4.40 -7.35
N LEU A 43 9.70 3.19 -7.05
CA LEU A 43 8.70 2.52 -7.86
C LEU A 43 7.37 3.29 -7.92
N GLU A 44 6.95 3.92 -6.81
CA GLU A 44 5.77 4.78 -6.80
C GLU A 44 5.93 6.00 -7.71
N GLU A 45 7.10 6.63 -7.68
CA GLU A 45 7.41 7.76 -8.55
C GLU A 45 7.37 7.35 -10.03
N GLU A 46 7.90 6.17 -10.37
CA GLU A 46 7.81 5.62 -11.72
C GLU A 46 6.37 5.39 -12.15
N VAL A 47 5.53 4.81 -11.28
CA VAL A 47 4.09 4.62 -11.55
C VAL A 47 3.39 5.96 -11.77
N ILE A 48 3.68 6.98 -10.96
CA ILE A 48 3.11 8.32 -11.12
C ILE A 48 3.58 8.96 -12.43
N SER A 49 4.87 8.81 -12.78
CA SER A 49 5.45 9.31 -14.02
C SER A 49 4.82 8.64 -15.25
N PHE A 50 4.64 7.32 -15.20
CA PHE A 50 3.94 6.54 -16.22
C PHE A 50 2.48 7.00 -16.36
N ALA A 51 1.78 7.12 -15.23
CA ALA A 51 0.39 7.57 -15.16
C ALA A 51 0.16 8.97 -15.74
N ARG A 52 1.14 9.87 -15.63
CA ARG A 52 1.07 11.22 -16.22
C ARG A 52 1.30 11.23 -17.73
N LYS A 53 2.05 10.27 -18.25
CA LYS A 53 2.40 10.18 -19.68
C LYS A 53 1.38 9.34 -20.46
N SER A 54 0.75 8.36 -19.81
CA SER A 54 -0.25 7.50 -20.40
C SER A 54 -1.65 8.12 -20.34
N ALA A 55 -2.46 7.90 -21.37
CA ALA A 55 -3.87 8.27 -21.36
C ALA A 55 -4.72 7.31 -20.49
N SER A 56 -4.21 6.09 -20.23
CA SER A 56 -4.91 5.03 -19.49
C SER A 56 -4.15 4.65 -18.22
N LEU A 57 -4.90 4.46 -17.14
CA LEU A 57 -4.42 3.94 -15.84
C LEU A 57 -4.89 2.50 -15.62
N HIS A 58 -4.97 1.70 -16.68
CA HIS A 58 -5.37 0.31 -16.55
C HIS A 58 -4.27 -0.54 -15.89
N PRO A 59 -4.66 -1.45 -14.98
CA PRO A 59 -4.05 -2.75 -14.72
C PRO A 59 -2.86 -3.16 -15.57
N GLU A 60 -3.25 -3.54 -16.78
CA GLU A 60 -2.41 -4.23 -17.76
C GLU A 60 -1.37 -3.29 -18.37
N ASP A 61 -1.74 -2.05 -18.68
CA ASP A 61 -0.82 -1.06 -19.25
C ASP A 61 0.35 -0.79 -18.30
N LEU A 62 0.07 -0.72 -16.99
CA LEU A 62 1.08 -0.51 -15.97
C LEU A 62 1.93 -1.78 -15.74
N ALA A 63 1.30 -2.95 -15.76
CA ALA A 63 1.99 -4.23 -15.63
C ALA A 63 3.01 -4.44 -16.76
N GLU A 64 2.60 -4.19 -18.00
CA GLU A 64 3.49 -4.30 -19.16
C GLU A 64 4.56 -3.19 -19.16
N GLY A 65 4.16 -1.94 -18.92
CA GLY A 65 5.04 -0.77 -19.00
C GLY A 65 6.13 -0.71 -17.92
N LEU A 66 5.89 -1.30 -16.75
CA LEU A 66 6.82 -1.31 -15.61
C LEU A 66 7.28 -2.71 -15.21
N ALA A 67 7.04 -3.72 -16.06
CA ALA A 67 7.36 -5.12 -15.79
C ALA A 67 6.85 -5.63 -14.42
N LEU A 68 5.68 -5.15 -14.01
CA LEU A 68 5.01 -5.57 -12.78
C LEU A 68 4.09 -6.76 -13.04
N SER A 69 3.85 -7.57 -12.02
CA SER A 69 2.71 -8.47 -12.06
C SER A 69 1.39 -7.69 -12.10
N TRP A 70 0.34 -8.25 -12.69
CA TRP A 70 -1.00 -7.66 -12.69
C TRP A 70 -1.49 -7.32 -11.28
N SER A 71 -1.26 -8.22 -10.31
CA SER A 71 -1.60 -8.00 -8.90
C SER A 71 -0.81 -6.84 -8.29
N GLY A 72 0.48 -6.71 -8.61
CA GLY A 72 1.32 -5.61 -8.16
C GLY A 72 0.86 -4.26 -8.73
N ALA A 73 0.54 -4.23 -10.03
CA ALA A 73 -0.01 -3.04 -10.68
C ALA A 73 -1.35 -2.60 -10.05
N LYS A 74 -2.28 -3.55 -9.80
CA LYS A 74 -3.53 -3.26 -9.09
C LYS A 74 -3.30 -2.72 -7.69
N PHE A 75 -2.38 -3.32 -6.94
CA PHE A 75 -2.04 -2.89 -5.59
C PHE A 75 -1.51 -1.46 -5.57
N LEU A 76 -0.53 -1.14 -6.41
CA LEU A 76 0.09 0.20 -6.46
C LEU A 76 -0.92 1.28 -6.88
N LEU A 77 -1.77 1.00 -7.87
CA LEU A 77 -2.84 1.92 -8.25
C LEU A 77 -3.84 2.17 -7.11
N ALA A 78 -4.24 1.13 -6.38
CA ALA A 78 -5.14 1.27 -5.25
C ALA A 78 -4.48 2.08 -4.11
N LYS A 79 -3.21 1.79 -3.81
CA LYS A 79 -2.41 2.52 -2.81
C LYS A 79 -2.31 4.01 -3.14
N LEU A 80 -1.84 4.34 -4.34
CA LEU A 80 -1.59 5.73 -4.76
C LEU A 80 -2.88 6.55 -4.88
N ARG A 81 -4.01 5.93 -5.26
CA ARG A 81 -5.33 6.60 -5.25
C ARG A 81 -5.79 6.89 -3.83
N LYS A 82 -5.60 5.95 -2.89
CA LYS A 82 -5.93 6.15 -1.47
C LYS A 82 -5.12 7.28 -0.85
N GLU A 83 -3.86 7.43 -1.27
CA GLU A 83 -2.96 8.51 -0.85
C GLU A 83 -3.19 9.84 -1.58
N GLY A 84 -4.11 9.89 -2.55
CA GLY A 84 -4.39 11.09 -3.35
C GLY A 84 -3.30 11.48 -4.33
N LYS A 85 -2.28 10.62 -4.52
CA LYS A 85 -1.15 10.82 -5.45
C LYS A 85 -1.54 10.60 -6.92
N LEU A 86 -2.61 9.86 -7.17
CA LEU A 86 -3.23 9.71 -8.49
C LEU A 86 -4.66 10.27 -8.49
N GLN A 87 -4.96 11.17 -9.43
CA GLN A 87 -6.33 11.65 -9.61
C GLN A 87 -7.19 10.58 -10.29
N ARG A 88 -8.44 10.47 -9.84
CA ARG A 88 -9.47 9.58 -10.41
C ARG A 88 -9.99 10.19 -11.72
N SER A 89 -9.18 10.25 -12.79
CA SER A 89 -9.65 10.78 -14.09
C SER A 89 -9.89 9.73 -15.17
N GLN A 90 -9.78 8.45 -14.85
CA GLN A 90 -10.16 7.35 -15.75
C GLN A 90 -10.73 6.23 -14.88
N GLU A 91 -12.06 6.18 -14.78
CA GLU A 91 -12.82 5.13 -14.10
C GLU A 91 -12.49 3.78 -14.74
N TRP A 92 -11.90 2.89 -13.95
CA TRP A 92 -11.89 1.45 -14.24
C TRP A 92 -12.90 0.82 -13.30
N GLU A 93 -14.11 0.56 -13.80
CA GLU A 93 -15.12 -0.27 -13.13
C GLU A 93 -14.80 -1.75 -13.43
N GLY A 94 -13.96 -2.35 -12.58
CA GLY A 94 -13.71 -3.79 -12.60
C GLY A 94 -14.18 -4.41 -11.29
N LEU A 95 -15.33 -5.12 -11.39
CA LEU A 95 -16.03 -5.93 -10.37
C LEU A 95 -15.14 -6.60 -9.32
#